data_AF-A0A8T3RUU6-F1
#
_entry.id   AF-A0A8T3RUU6-F1
#
_cell.length_a   1.000
_cell.length_b   1.000
_cell.length_c   1.000
_cell.angle_alpha   90.00
_cell.angle_beta   90.00
_cell.angle_gamma   90.00
#
_symmetry.space_group_name_H-M   'P 1'
#
loop_
_entity.id
_entity.type
_entity.pdbx_description
1 polymer ?
#
loop_
_entity_poly.entity_id
_entity_poly.type
_entity_poly.pdbx_seq_one_letter_code
_entity_poly.pdbx_strand_id
1 'polypeptide(L)'
;MKTIWRWLSKGLLWVFAFAVGLLLVMIAINFFDEDLAPETTVLLTAPPNQFSADQNLYLALLGSDAPMGESPVAFGLEKVKEYEVGLEARLKDPRIALEDVSKKNPRLLDFKGKLDFCHPLQTSCWDKIENHKDEIEKLLDDNRELYQRYLALKNFTGYYDTATPSLYSPLIYPSSQIRSLFLVNFAVQMKSQNLHQQKAALMDLDGDIRVWRAMLMGEGDLVSKMSAVAYLQGDYLMLADMIADSTIDLSSFSTELDHMVMQFDQDDWKIGKMFTYEFRTMTSIWDRMSRDADAQFDIRNAIAGDTPKWWERYWSRFSLHFYKARATVNLNSKVIQQLTKMTDAEPENVYVARDAYSTWMRKNLSFGLNFAYNPMGKTLLAIGASMYETTPCVLTMLLRYSAWLSWVMRFVAKKLRLKRFPHLFNNTQNGRLIL
;
A
#
# COMPACT_ATOMS: atom_id res chain seq x y z
N MET A 1 -1.24 64.23 27.62
CA MET A 1 -2.02 63.37 26.71
C MET A 1 -1.59 63.48 25.24
N LYS A 2 -1.61 64.66 24.59
CA LYS A 2 -1.25 64.80 23.15
C LYS A 2 0.16 64.34 22.79
N THR A 3 1.15 64.53 23.67
CA THR A 3 2.54 64.08 23.45
C THR A 3 2.68 62.56 23.47
N ILE A 4 2.01 61.87 24.41
CA ILE A 4 2.02 60.41 24.52
C ILE A 4 1.40 59.78 23.26
N TRP A 5 0.27 60.32 22.78
CA TRP A 5 -0.38 59.84 21.56
C TRP A 5 0.52 59.95 20.32
N ARG A 6 1.30 61.03 20.20
CA ARG A 6 2.26 61.21 19.09
C ARG A 6 3.41 60.21 19.12
N TRP A 7 3.87 59.79 20.30
CA TRP A 7 4.91 58.78 20.42
C TRP A 7 4.37 57.38 20.14
N LEU A 8 3.16 57.07 20.63
CA LEU A 8 2.48 55.81 20.32
C LEU A 8 2.19 55.66 18.83
N SER A 9 1.71 56.71 18.15
CA SER A 9 1.43 56.64 16.71
C SER A 9 2.69 56.43 15.87
N LYS A 10 3.81 57.08 16.23
CA LYS A 10 5.12 56.84 15.59
C LYS A 10 5.61 55.43 15.85
N GLY A 11 5.49 54.92 17.07
CA GLY A 11 5.86 53.55 17.42
C GLY A 11 5.07 52.53 16.60
N LEU A 12 3.74 52.70 16.52
CA LEU A 12 2.87 51.84 15.72
C LEU A 12 3.23 51.89 14.22
N LEU A 13 3.55 53.08 13.69
CA LEU A 13 3.97 53.25 12.30
C LEU A 13 5.29 52.50 12.01
N TRP A 14 6.28 52.58 12.91
CA TRP A 14 7.54 51.85 12.76
C TRP A 14 7.35 50.33 12.81
N VAL A 15 6.52 49.84 13.74
CA VAL A 15 6.17 48.41 13.83
C VAL A 15 5.46 47.96 12.54
N PHE A 16 4.52 48.76 12.03
CA PHE A 16 3.83 48.47 10.79
C PHE A 16 4.79 48.47 9.59
N ALA A 17 5.64 49.49 9.45
CA ALA A 17 6.62 49.58 8.38
C ALA A 17 7.62 48.41 8.41
N PHE A 18 8.06 48.02 9.61
CA PHE A 18 8.92 46.84 9.80
C PHE A 18 8.20 45.55 9.39
N ALA A 19 6.94 45.36 9.79
CA ALA A 19 6.15 44.20 9.40
C ALA A 19 5.93 44.14 7.87
N VAL A 20 5.64 45.28 7.23
CA VAL A 20 5.53 45.37 5.77
C VAL A 20 6.88 45.06 5.10
N GLY A 21 7.98 45.57 5.65
CA GLY A 21 9.33 45.26 5.15
C GLY A 21 9.64 43.77 5.20
N LEU A 22 9.35 43.09 6.32
CA LEU A 22 9.50 41.64 6.44
C LEU A 22 8.60 40.88 5.46
N LEU A 23 7.34 41.32 5.27
CA LEU A 23 6.43 40.71 4.31
C LEU A 23 6.97 40.83 2.88
N LEU A 24 7.49 42.00 2.49
CA LEU A 24 8.09 42.20 1.16
C LEU A 24 9.33 41.35 0.95
N VAL A 25 10.19 41.20 1.98
CA VAL A 25 11.34 40.29 1.94
C VAL A 25 10.87 38.84 1.75
N MET A 26 9.85 38.41 2.48
CA MET A 26 9.28 37.07 2.33
C MET A 26 8.69 36.83 0.93
N ILE A 27 8.00 37.82 0.36
CA ILE A 27 7.51 37.77 -1.03
C ILE A 27 8.67 37.68 -2.01
N ALA A 28 9.72 38.49 -1.83
CA ALA A 28 10.90 38.50 -2.70
C ALA A 28 11.63 37.14 -2.69
N ILE A 29 11.82 36.54 -1.51
CA ILE A 29 12.41 35.19 -1.35
C ILE A 29 11.58 34.15 -2.10
N ASN A 30 10.26 34.27 -2.09
CA ASN A 30 9.34 33.36 -2.75
C ASN A 30 8.90 33.87 -4.13
N PHE A 31 9.67 34.72 -4.80
CA PHE A 31 9.28 35.17 -6.14
C PHE A 31 9.61 34.12 -7.21
N PHE A 32 10.67 33.33 -7.01
CA PHE A 32 11.15 32.31 -7.96
C PHE A 32 10.95 30.88 -7.43
N ASP A 33 10.62 29.96 -8.33
CA ASP A 33 10.69 28.52 -8.08
C ASP A 33 12.03 28.00 -8.60
N GLU A 34 12.59 27.00 -7.92
CA GLU A 34 13.82 26.35 -8.36
C GLU A 34 13.54 25.38 -9.52
N ASP A 35 14.58 25.03 -10.29
CA ASP A 35 14.46 23.97 -11.28
C ASP A 35 14.39 22.59 -10.62
N LEU A 36 13.81 21.61 -11.34
CA LEU A 36 13.81 20.23 -10.85
C LEU A 36 15.25 19.72 -10.77
N ALA A 37 15.60 19.13 -9.63
CA ALA A 37 16.89 18.50 -9.44
C ALA A 37 17.02 17.25 -10.33
N PRO A 38 18.21 16.91 -10.84
CA PRO A 38 18.39 15.74 -11.71
C PRO A 38 17.89 14.43 -11.08
N GLU A 39 18.16 14.21 -9.80
CA GLU A 39 17.69 13.05 -9.05
C GLU A 39 16.16 12.98 -8.95
N THR A 40 15.50 14.14 -8.91
CA THR A 40 14.04 14.25 -8.89
C THR A 40 13.47 13.85 -10.25
N THR A 41 14.08 14.29 -11.35
CA THR A 41 13.66 13.92 -12.72
C THR A 41 13.76 12.41 -12.96
N VAL A 42 14.79 11.76 -12.42
CA VAL A 42 14.92 10.29 -12.47
C VAL A 42 13.75 9.61 -11.76
N LEU A 43 13.37 10.07 -10.56
CA LEU A 43 12.25 9.47 -9.81
C LEU A 43 10.89 9.71 -10.47
N LEU A 44 10.72 10.82 -11.20
CA LEU A 44 9.50 11.09 -11.96
C LEU A 44 9.30 10.13 -13.14
N THR A 45 10.39 9.53 -13.64
CA THR A 45 10.32 8.61 -14.77
C THR A 45 9.94 7.22 -14.27
N ALA A 46 8.81 6.68 -14.73
CA ALA A 46 8.45 5.30 -14.46
C ALA A 46 9.45 4.33 -15.12
N PRO A 47 9.88 3.26 -14.44
CA PRO A 47 10.62 2.20 -15.12
C PRO A 47 9.76 1.62 -16.25
N PRO A 48 10.35 1.09 -17.33
CA PRO A 48 9.56 0.45 -18.36
C PRO A 48 8.84 -0.79 -17.81
N ASN A 49 7.59 -1.00 -18.22
CA ASN A 49 6.89 -2.25 -17.94
C ASN A 49 7.59 -3.40 -18.70
N GLN A 50 8.09 -4.38 -17.95
CA GLN A 50 8.79 -5.55 -18.49
C GLN A 50 7.87 -6.72 -18.85
N PHE A 51 6.57 -6.63 -18.54
CA PHE A 51 5.60 -7.70 -18.75
C PHE A 51 4.66 -7.38 -19.90
N SER A 52 4.40 -8.37 -20.76
CA SER A 52 3.28 -8.31 -21.69
C SER A 52 1.94 -8.35 -20.93
N ALA A 53 0.84 -8.00 -21.60
CA ALA A 53 -0.46 -7.92 -20.96
C ALA A 53 -0.90 -9.25 -20.32
N ASP A 54 -0.65 -10.37 -21.00
CA ASP A 54 -0.95 -11.74 -20.55
C ASP A 54 -0.01 -12.24 -19.44
N GLN A 55 1.10 -11.54 -19.20
CA GLN A 55 2.05 -11.85 -18.12
C GLN A 55 1.87 -10.96 -16.88
N ASN A 56 1.12 -9.85 -17.00
CA ASN A 56 0.97 -8.85 -15.96
C ASN A 56 -0.26 -9.10 -15.06
N LEU A 57 0.02 -9.53 -13.83
CA LEU A 57 -0.96 -9.82 -12.78
C LEU A 57 -1.88 -8.62 -12.48
N TYR A 58 -1.36 -7.39 -12.58
CA TYR A 58 -2.13 -6.18 -12.33
C TYR A 58 -3.41 -6.11 -13.18
N LEU A 59 -3.29 -6.41 -14.48
CA LEU A 59 -4.41 -6.33 -15.43
C LEU A 59 -5.45 -7.41 -15.13
N ALA A 60 -5.01 -8.61 -14.77
CA ALA A 60 -5.90 -9.70 -14.41
C ALA A 60 -6.69 -9.42 -13.13
N LEU A 61 -6.05 -8.80 -12.13
CA LEU A 61 -6.72 -8.40 -10.90
C LEU A 61 -7.72 -7.26 -11.14
N LEU A 62 -7.32 -6.24 -11.90
CA LEU A 62 -8.17 -5.09 -12.23
C LEU A 62 -9.44 -5.49 -13.00
N GLY A 63 -9.33 -6.47 -13.88
CA GLY A 63 -10.46 -7.02 -14.65
C GLY A 63 -11.05 -8.32 -14.10
N SER A 64 -10.77 -8.67 -12.84
CA SER A 64 -11.25 -9.93 -12.24
C SER A 64 -12.79 -10.06 -12.26
N ASP A 65 -13.48 -8.93 -12.21
CA ASP A 65 -14.93 -8.75 -12.26
C ASP A 65 -15.51 -8.64 -13.68
N ALA A 66 -14.71 -8.87 -14.73
CA ALA A 66 -15.18 -8.80 -16.12
C ALA A 66 -16.46 -9.63 -16.34
N PRO A 67 -17.34 -9.26 -17.28
CA PRO A 67 -18.53 -10.07 -17.58
C PRO A 67 -18.20 -11.54 -17.85
N MET A 68 -19.17 -12.43 -17.60
CA MET A 68 -18.99 -13.87 -17.78
C MET A 68 -18.48 -14.22 -19.19
N GLY A 69 -17.42 -15.03 -19.25
CA GLY A 69 -16.79 -15.44 -20.53
C GLY A 69 -15.88 -14.38 -21.18
N GLU A 70 -15.84 -13.14 -20.67
CA GLU A 70 -14.89 -12.13 -21.13
C GLU A 70 -13.52 -12.31 -20.45
N SER A 71 -12.44 -11.91 -21.13
CA SER A 71 -11.07 -12.03 -20.62
C SER A 71 -10.79 -10.99 -19.52
N PRO A 72 -10.38 -11.39 -18.31
CA PRO A 72 -10.01 -10.46 -17.25
C PRO A 72 -8.90 -9.49 -17.66
N VAL A 73 -7.90 -9.96 -18.42
CA VAL A 73 -6.78 -9.13 -18.87
C VAL A 73 -7.25 -8.07 -19.87
N ALA A 74 -8.08 -8.46 -20.85
CA ALA A 74 -8.59 -7.53 -21.85
C ALA A 74 -9.48 -6.46 -21.19
N PHE A 75 -10.32 -6.87 -20.24
CA PHE A 75 -11.18 -5.96 -19.49
C PHE A 75 -10.37 -5.03 -18.55
N GLY A 76 -9.31 -5.55 -17.93
CA GLY A 76 -8.37 -4.74 -17.15
C GLY A 76 -7.69 -3.67 -17.99
N LEU A 77 -7.26 -4.00 -19.22
CA LEU A 77 -6.71 -3.02 -20.17
C LEU A 77 -7.72 -1.94 -20.55
N GLU A 78 -8.98 -2.31 -20.76
CA GLU A 78 -10.06 -1.36 -21.04
C GLU A 78 -10.25 -0.40 -19.86
N LYS A 79 -10.31 -0.93 -18.63
CA LYS A 79 -10.37 -0.11 -17.40
C LYS A 79 -9.20 0.86 -17.27
N VAL A 80 -7.96 0.43 -17.56
CA VAL A 80 -6.80 1.34 -17.57
C VAL A 80 -6.98 2.43 -18.61
N LYS A 81 -7.38 2.08 -19.83
CA LYS A 81 -7.58 3.05 -20.90
C LYS A 81 -8.65 4.08 -20.55
N GLU A 82 -9.77 3.65 -19.99
CA GLU A 82 -10.83 4.54 -19.54
C GLU A 82 -10.38 5.44 -18.39
N TYR A 83 -9.62 4.89 -17.43
CA TYR A 83 -8.97 5.65 -16.37
C TYR A 83 -8.06 6.74 -16.95
N GLU A 84 -7.18 6.43 -17.90
CA GLU A 84 -6.27 7.42 -18.50
C GLU A 84 -7.04 8.56 -19.18
N VAL A 85 -8.11 8.25 -19.93
CA VAL A 85 -8.96 9.26 -20.58
C VAL A 85 -9.65 10.13 -19.53
N GLY A 86 -10.21 9.51 -18.49
CA GLY A 86 -10.87 10.23 -17.39
C GLY A 86 -9.90 11.11 -16.61
N LEU A 87 -8.68 10.61 -16.39
CA LEU A 87 -7.61 11.34 -15.71
C LEU A 87 -7.19 12.55 -16.53
N GLU A 88 -6.93 12.38 -17.83
CA GLU A 88 -6.57 13.50 -18.71
C GLU A 88 -7.67 14.57 -18.74
N ALA A 89 -8.94 14.18 -18.83
CA ALA A 89 -10.07 15.10 -18.78
C ALA A 89 -10.12 15.86 -17.44
N ARG A 90 -9.93 15.16 -16.32
CA ARG A 90 -9.92 15.76 -14.98
C ARG A 90 -8.72 16.67 -14.73
N LEU A 91 -7.56 16.35 -15.30
CA LEU A 91 -6.37 17.22 -15.25
C LEU A 91 -6.60 18.53 -16.01
N LYS A 92 -7.45 18.53 -17.04
CA LYS A 92 -7.87 19.74 -17.77
C LYS A 92 -8.97 20.52 -17.04
N ASP A 93 -9.95 19.83 -16.48
CA ASP A 93 -11.02 20.43 -15.68
C ASP A 93 -11.25 19.62 -14.38
N PRO A 94 -10.78 20.14 -13.23
CA PRO A 94 -10.91 19.50 -11.92
C PRO A 94 -12.35 19.16 -11.50
N ARG A 95 -13.35 19.82 -12.09
CA ARG A 95 -14.78 19.61 -11.79
C ARG A 95 -15.32 18.33 -12.44
N ILE A 96 -14.64 17.78 -13.44
CA ILE A 96 -15.03 16.52 -14.07
C ILE A 96 -14.77 15.39 -13.07
N ALA A 97 -15.83 14.76 -12.58
CA ALA A 97 -15.73 13.58 -11.74
C ALA A 97 -15.07 12.44 -12.53
N LEU A 98 -14.10 11.77 -11.91
CA LEU A 98 -13.67 10.46 -12.41
C LEU A 98 -14.80 9.48 -12.14
N GLU A 99 -15.43 9.02 -13.22
CA GLU A 99 -16.49 8.04 -13.11
C GLU A 99 -15.89 6.70 -12.72
N ASP A 100 -16.47 6.08 -11.70
CA ASP A 100 -16.17 4.70 -11.36
C ASP A 100 -16.85 3.80 -12.40
N VAL A 101 -16.05 3.32 -13.35
CA VAL A 101 -16.46 2.40 -14.43
C VAL A 101 -17.24 1.22 -13.85
N SER A 102 -16.83 0.75 -12.66
CA SER A 102 -17.43 -0.39 -11.98
C SER A 102 -18.90 -0.15 -11.63
N LYS A 103 -19.32 1.11 -11.43
CA LYS A 103 -20.71 1.44 -11.07
C LYS A 103 -21.67 1.44 -12.26
N LYS A 104 -21.18 1.42 -13.49
CA LYS A 104 -22.00 1.60 -14.69
C LYS A 104 -22.28 0.32 -15.47
N ASN A 105 -21.49 -0.74 -15.27
CA ASN A 105 -21.65 -1.96 -16.04
C ASN A 105 -22.45 -3.01 -15.23
N PRO A 106 -23.76 -3.19 -15.50
CA PRO A 106 -24.57 -4.18 -14.79
C PRO A 106 -24.19 -5.64 -15.11
N ARG A 107 -23.24 -5.86 -16.03
CA ARG A 107 -22.75 -7.18 -16.42
C ARG A 107 -21.52 -7.62 -15.63
N LEU A 108 -20.99 -6.78 -14.74
CA LEU A 108 -19.86 -7.16 -13.90
C LEU A 108 -20.24 -8.34 -13.01
N LEU A 109 -19.25 -9.21 -12.77
CA LEU A 109 -19.42 -10.33 -11.87
C LEU A 109 -19.25 -9.86 -10.43
N ASP A 110 -20.34 -9.97 -9.67
CA ASP A 110 -20.32 -9.80 -8.22
C ASP A 110 -20.25 -11.15 -7.51
N PHE A 111 -19.63 -11.16 -6.32
CA PHE A 111 -19.65 -12.32 -5.44
C PHE A 111 -21.08 -12.58 -4.94
N LYS A 112 -21.54 -13.83 -5.06
CA LYS A 112 -22.87 -14.28 -4.62
C LYS A 112 -22.77 -15.01 -3.28
N GLY A 113 -23.56 -14.57 -2.31
CA GLY A 113 -23.59 -15.11 -0.96
C GLY A 113 -22.71 -14.33 0.01
N LYS A 114 -22.41 -14.92 1.17
CA LYS A 114 -21.60 -14.34 2.24
C LYS A 114 -20.77 -15.43 2.91
N LEU A 115 -19.59 -15.07 3.41
CA LEU A 115 -18.71 -15.98 4.13
C LEU A 115 -18.32 -15.39 5.50
N ASP A 116 -19.31 -15.11 6.35
CA ASP A 116 -19.15 -14.37 7.61
C ASP A 116 -18.40 -15.19 8.69
N PHE A 117 -18.26 -16.50 8.53
CA PHE A 117 -17.61 -17.37 9.53
C PHE A 117 -16.08 -17.40 9.40
N CYS A 118 -15.51 -16.90 8.30
CA CYS A 118 -14.08 -16.92 8.01
C CYS A 118 -13.51 -15.51 7.81
N HIS A 119 -12.65 -15.11 8.76
CA HIS A 119 -11.85 -13.88 8.70
C HIS A 119 -10.39 -14.24 8.93
N PRO A 120 -9.60 -14.56 7.89
CA PRO A 120 -8.28 -15.19 8.02
C PRO A 120 -7.29 -14.47 8.94
N LEU A 121 -7.41 -13.14 9.05
CA LEU A 121 -6.52 -12.32 9.89
C LEU A 121 -7.04 -12.12 11.33
N GLN A 122 -8.27 -12.51 11.62
CA GLN A 122 -8.92 -12.27 12.92
C GLN A 122 -9.24 -13.57 13.66
N THR A 123 -9.65 -14.61 12.94
CA THR A 123 -10.09 -15.89 13.51
C THR A 123 -9.65 -17.05 12.62
N SER A 124 -9.33 -18.20 13.21
CA SER A 124 -9.04 -19.40 12.43
C SER A 124 -10.26 -19.81 11.61
N CYS A 125 -10.09 -19.89 10.30
CA CYS A 125 -11.10 -20.43 9.40
C CYS A 125 -11.11 -21.97 9.44
N TRP A 126 -10.01 -22.60 9.85
CA TRP A 126 -9.79 -24.04 9.79
C TRP A 126 -10.79 -24.85 10.64
N ASP A 127 -11.03 -24.40 11.87
CA ASP A 127 -11.83 -25.15 12.86
C ASP A 127 -13.33 -25.19 12.54
N LYS A 128 -13.83 -24.23 11.75
CA LYS A 128 -15.27 -24.10 11.50
C LYS A 128 -15.74 -24.84 10.25
N ILE A 129 -14.82 -25.30 9.40
CA ILE A 129 -15.15 -25.76 8.04
C ILE A 129 -16.11 -26.95 8.01
N GLU A 130 -16.01 -27.87 8.95
CA GLU A 130 -16.86 -29.07 8.98
C GLU A 130 -18.35 -28.72 9.11
N ASN A 131 -18.67 -27.64 9.84
CA ASN A 131 -20.05 -27.18 10.04
C ASN A 131 -20.59 -26.39 8.84
N HIS A 132 -19.74 -26.03 7.87
CA HIS A 132 -20.08 -25.14 6.76
C HIS A 132 -19.77 -25.77 5.38
N LYS A 133 -19.54 -27.08 5.30
CA LYS A 133 -19.12 -27.74 4.06
C LYS A 133 -20.13 -27.53 2.91
N ASP A 134 -21.42 -27.77 3.17
CA ASP A 134 -22.48 -27.61 2.17
C ASP A 134 -22.63 -26.15 1.71
N GLU A 135 -22.43 -25.19 2.63
CA GLU A 135 -22.42 -23.76 2.32
C GLU A 135 -21.23 -23.41 1.41
N ILE A 136 -20.04 -23.94 1.70
CA ILE A 136 -18.83 -23.73 0.89
C ILE A 136 -19.02 -24.32 -0.51
N GLU A 137 -19.54 -25.54 -0.63
CA GLU A 137 -19.82 -26.19 -1.91
C GLU A 137 -20.81 -25.37 -2.76
N LYS A 138 -21.87 -24.85 -2.12
CA LYS A 138 -22.81 -23.95 -2.78
C LYS A 138 -22.15 -22.65 -3.24
N LEU A 139 -21.33 -22.02 -2.39
CA LEU A 139 -20.62 -20.79 -2.74
C LEU A 139 -19.64 -21.00 -3.90
N LEU A 140 -18.96 -22.15 -3.96
CA LEU A 140 -18.09 -22.51 -5.08
C LEU A 140 -18.89 -22.65 -6.39
N ASP A 141 -20.09 -23.21 -6.33
CA ASP A 141 -20.97 -23.33 -7.50
C ASP A 141 -21.49 -21.96 -7.97
N ASP A 142 -22.05 -21.18 -7.04
CA ASP A 142 -22.63 -19.85 -7.31
C ASP A 142 -21.58 -18.86 -7.86
N ASN A 143 -20.31 -19.03 -7.46
CA ASN A 143 -19.18 -18.16 -7.81
C ASN A 143 -18.15 -18.82 -8.74
N ARG A 144 -18.53 -19.89 -9.46
CA ARG A 144 -17.60 -20.71 -10.24
C ARG A 144 -16.66 -19.91 -11.13
N GLU A 145 -17.17 -18.96 -11.90
CA GLU A 145 -16.38 -18.13 -12.82
C GLU A 145 -15.36 -17.25 -12.08
N LEU A 146 -15.80 -16.52 -11.02
CA LEU A 146 -14.91 -15.70 -10.19
C LEU A 146 -13.83 -16.54 -9.53
N TYR A 147 -14.19 -17.75 -9.06
CA TYR A 147 -13.25 -18.66 -8.43
C TYR A 147 -12.21 -19.19 -9.42
N GLN A 148 -12.61 -19.58 -10.63
CA GLN A 148 -11.68 -20.01 -11.66
C GLN A 148 -10.73 -18.90 -12.09
N ARG A 149 -11.21 -17.66 -12.21
CA ARG A 149 -10.36 -16.49 -12.49
C ARG A 149 -9.36 -16.24 -11.38
N TYR A 150 -9.78 -16.40 -10.12
CA TYR A 150 -8.89 -16.31 -8.97
C TYR A 150 -7.78 -17.37 -9.04
N LEU A 151 -8.13 -18.64 -9.30
CA LEU A 151 -7.14 -19.72 -9.45
C LEU A 151 -6.19 -19.49 -10.62
N ALA A 152 -6.64 -18.83 -11.70
CA ALA A 152 -5.82 -18.52 -12.86
C ALA A 152 -4.76 -17.43 -12.60
N LEU A 153 -4.84 -16.67 -11.51
CA LEU A 153 -3.87 -15.63 -11.16
C LEU A 153 -2.44 -16.17 -11.03
N LYS A 154 -2.28 -17.43 -10.63
CA LYS A 154 -0.96 -18.09 -10.49
C LYS A 154 -0.22 -18.29 -11.82
N ASN A 155 -0.90 -18.10 -12.96
CA ASN A 155 -0.29 -18.22 -14.28
C ASN A 155 0.42 -16.93 -14.73
N PHE A 156 0.24 -15.81 -14.02
CA PHE A 156 0.90 -14.55 -14.33
C PHE A 156 2.34 -14.54 -13.79
N THR A 157 3.25 -13.92 -14.54
CA THR A 157 4.70 -13.98 -14.24
C THR A 157 5.12 -12.88 -13.28
N GLY A 158 4.48 -11.72 -13.32
CA GLY A 158 4.83 -10.62 -12.44
C GLY A 158 3.77 -9.54 -12.38
N TYR A 159 4.07 -8.51 -11.60
CA TYR A 159 3.15 -7.43 -11.30
C TYR A 159 3.78 -6.09 -11.67
N TYR A 160 3.06 -5.31 -12.46
CA TYR A 160 3.42 -3.94 -12.81
C TYR A 160 2.14 -3.12 -12.93
N ASP A 161 2.00 -2.09 -12.11
CA ASP A 161 0.89 -1.14 -12.23
C ASP A 161 1.04 -0.28 -13.49
N THR A 162 0.14 -0.52 -14.45
CA THR A 162 0.19 0.16 -15.76
C THR A 162 -0.55 1.50 -15.78
N ALA A 163 -1.36 1.81 -14.75
CA ALA A 163 -2.06 3.08 -14.70
C ALA A 163 -1.09 4.22 -14.33
N THR A 164 -1.35 5.41 -14.87
CA THR A 164 -0.64 6.63 -14.49
C THR A 164 -0.84 6.88 -12.99
N PRO A 165 0.25 6.95 -12.18
CA PRO A 165 0.13 7.14 -10.75
C PRO A 165 -0.58 8.45 -10.39
N SER A 166 -1.72 8.34 -9.71
CA SER A 166 -2.49 9.46 -9.18
C SER A 166 -3.33 9.06 -7.95
N LEU A 167 -3.89 10.04 -7.23
CA LEU A 167 -4.83 9.79 -6.13
C LEU A 167 -6.11 9.07 -6.56
N TYR A 168 -6.35 8.97 -7.87
CA TYR A 168 -7.52 8.36 -8.45
C TYR A 168 -7.23 7.02 -9.10
N SER A 169 -5.99 6.53 -9.00
CA SER A 169 -5.62 5.22 -9.57
C SER A 169 -6.56 4.15 -9.03
N PRO A 170 -6.99 3.20 -9.88
CA PRO A 170 -7.91 2.16 -9.45
C PRO A 170 -7.26 1.31 -8.36
N LEU A 171 -7.96 1.13 -7.24
CA LEU A 171 -7.52 0.21 -6.19
C LEU A 171 -7.75 -1.22 -6.65
N ILE A 172 -6.70 -2.05 -6.57
CA ILE A 172 -6.72 -3.39 -7.16
C ILE A 172 -6.45 -4.44 -6.10
N TYR A 173 -7.49 -5.20 -5.79
CA TYR A 173 -7.45 -6.40 -4.99
C TYR A 173 -8.67 -7.26 -5.35
N PRO A 174 -8.57 -8.60 -5.30
CA PRO A 174 -9.74 -9.45 -5.42
C PRO A 174 -10.71 -9.14 -4.28
N SER A 175 -11.99 -9.41 -4.50
CA SER A 175 -12.98 -9.37 -3.43
C SER A 175 -12.48 -10.16 -2.21
N SER A 176 -12.57 -9.58 -1.01
CA SER A 176 -12.20 -10.28 0.21
C SER A 176 -12.99 -11.59 0.38
N GLN A 177 -14.21 -11.65 -0.16
CA GLN A 177 -15.04 -12.86 -0.15
C GLN A 177 -14.48 -13.97 -1.06
N ILE A 178 -13.98 -13.65 -2.26
CA ILE A 178 -13.41 -14.68 -3.15
C ILE A 178 -12.12 -15.26 -2.56
N ARG A 179 -11.32 -14.39 -1.93
CA ARG A 179 -10.11 -14.80 -1.21
C ARG A 179 -10.45 -15.72 -0.02
N SER A 180 -11.43 -15.36 0.79
CA SER A 180 -11.83 -16.23 1.90
C SER A 180 -12.43 -17.55 1.41
N LEU A 181 -13.19 -17.54 0.30
CA LEU A 181 -13.72 -18.76 -0.32
C LEU A 181 -12.59 -19.70 -0.77
N PHE A 182 -11.51 -19.16 -1.33
CA PHE A 182 -10.31 -19.92 -1.65
C PHE A 182 -9.70 -20.61 -0.43
N LEU A 183 -9.51 -19.88 0.68
CA LEU A 183 -8.91 -20.43 1.90
C LEU A 183 -9.78 -21.50 2.55
N VAL A 184 -11.10 -21.32 2.62
CA VAL A 184 -11.98 -22.36 3.18
C VAL A 184 -12.05 -23.58 2.27
N ASN A 185 -12.03 -23.42 0.94
CA ASN A 185 -11.99 -24.54 0.01
C ASN A 185 -10.67 -25.32 0.11
N PHE A 186 -9.54 -24.61 0.25
CA PHE A 186 -8.25 -25.25 0.55
C PHE A 186 -8.36 -26.19 1.75
N ALA A 187 -8.94 -25.69 2.84
CA ALA A 187 -9.03 -26.47 4.07
C ALA A 187 -10.10 -27.59 4.02
N VAL A 188 -11.20 -27.44 3.26
CA VAL A 188 -12.10 -28.56 2.91
C VAL A 188 -11.32 -29.67 2.20
N GLN A 189 -10.54 -29.33 1.18
CA GLN A 189 -9.76 -30.30 0.41
C GLN A 189 -8.68 -30.97 1.25
N MET A 190 -8.01 -30.22 2.14
CA MET A 190 -7.03 -30.79 3.05
C MET A 190 -7.64 -31.80 4.03
N LYS A 191 -8.89 -31.58 4.48
CA LYS A 191 -9.64 -32.48 5.36
C LYS A 191 -10.30 -33.68 4.65
N SER A 192 -10.27 -33.74 3.32
CA SER A 192 -11.02 -34.73 2.52
C SER A 192 -10.55 -36.20 2.61
N GLN A 193 -9.41 -36.48 3.28
CA GLN A 193 -8.68 -37.77 3.25
C GLN A 193 -8.30 -38.27 1.84
N ASN A 194 -8.53 -37.45 0.80
CA ASN A 194 -8.18 -37.78 -0.57
C ASN A 194 -6.83 -37.15 -0.92
N LEU A 195 -5.80 -37.99 -1.00
CA LEU A 195 -4.42 -37.56 -1.25
C LEU A 195 -4.28 -36.69 -2.52
N HIS A 196 -5.07 -36.97 -3.56
CA HIS A 196 -5.04 -36.19 -4.79
C HIS A 196 -5.59 -34.77 -4.59
N GLN A 197 -6.71 -34.64 -3.88
CA GLN A 197 -7.29 -33.33 -3.54
C GLN A 197 -6.38 -32.54 -2.60
N GLN A 198 -5.81 -33.20 -1.59
CA GLN A 198 -4.84 -32.58 -0.68
C GLN A 198 -3.63 -32.02 -1.43
N LYS A 199 -3.08 -32.81 -2.37
CA LYS A 199 -1.96 -32.36 -3.21
C LYS A 199 -2.35 -31.18 -4.11
N ALA A 200 -3.52 -31.23 -4.73
CA ALA A 200 -4.02 -30.13 -5.55
C ALA A 200 -4.20 -28.84 -4.74
N ALA A 201 -4.80 -28.94 -3.55
CA ALA A 201 -4.98 -27.82 -2.63
C ALA A 201 -3.65 -27.18 -2.22
N LEU A 202 -2.63 -27.98 -1.88
CA LEU A 202 -1.30 -27.46 -1.57
C LEU A 202 -0.65 -26.77 -2.77
N MET A 203 -0.78 -27.32 -3.98
CA MET A 203 -0.29 -26.67 -5.20
C MET A 203 -1.02 -25.34 -5.50
N ASP A 204 -2.31 -25.26 -5.21
CA ASP A 204 -3.09 -24.03 -5.36
C ASP A 204 -2.65 -22.96 -4.34
N LEU A 205 -2.47 -23.34 -3.07
CA LEU A 205 -1.97 -22.42 -2.02
C LEU A 205 -0.55 -21.94 -2.29
N ASP A 206 0.31 -22.82 -2.79
CA ASP A 206 1.67 -22.50 -3.22
C ASP A 206 1.67 -21.53 -4.43
N GLY A 207 0.71 -21.71 -5.34
CA GLY A 207 0.43 -20.74 -6.41
C GLY A 207 0.00 -19.38 -5.88
N ASP A 208 -0.90 -19.35 -4.89
CA ASP A 208 -1.41 -18.12 -4.29
C ASP A 208 -0.30 -17.33 -3.57
N ILE A 209 0.56 -18.02 -2.81
CA ILE A 209 1.75 -17.41 -2.18
C ILE A 209 2.64 -16.75 -3.24
N ARG A 210 2.87 -17.41 -4.38
CA ARG A 210 3.64 -16.81 -5.49
C ARG A 210 2.96 -15.58 -6.10
N VAL A 211 1.64 -15.59 -6.27
CA VAL A 211 0.87 -14.44 -6.78
C VAL A 211 1.10 -13.22 -5.88
N TRP A 212 0.89 -13.39 -4.58
CA TRP A 212 1.00 -12.27 -3.64
C TRP A 212 2.45 -11.84 -3.44
N ARG A 213 3.42 -12.76 -3.52
CA ARG A 213 4.84 -12.41 -3.54
C ARG A 213 5.21 -11.62 -4.80
N ALA A 214 4.71 -12.00 -5.97
CA ALA A 214 4.94 -11.25 -7.21
C ALA A 214 4.37 -9.83 -7.12
N MET A 215 3.18 -9.66 -6.53
CA MET A 215 2.60 -8.34 -6.23
C MET A 215 3.41 -7.55 -5.21
N LEU A 216 3.91 -8.20 -4.15
CA LEU A 216 4.77 -7.58 -3.13
C LEU A 216 6.09 -7.06 -3.72
N MET A 217 6.71 -7.80 -4.64
CA MET A 217 8.01 -7.44 -5.23
C MET A 217 7.90 -6.57 -6.50
N GLY A 218 6.75 -6.56 -7.16
CA GLY A 218 6.54 -5.85 -8.43
C GLY A 218 6.56 -4.33 -8.34
N GLU A 219 6.29 -3.65 -9.44
CA GLU A 219 6.14 -2.18 -9.45
C GLU A 219 4.68 -1.80 -9.15
N GLY A 220 4.42 -1.00 -8.13
CA GLY A 220 3.05 -0.59 -7.76
C GLY A 220 2.96 0.26 -6.50
N ASP A 221 1.74 0.65 -6.16
CA ASP A 221 1.42 1.50 -5.02
C ASP A 221 1.55 0.81 -3.66
N LEU A 222 1.57 1.62 -2.58
CA LEU A 222 1.64 1.14 -1.20
C LEU A 222 0.44 0.24 -0.84
N VAL A 223 -0.77 0.58 -1.30
CA VAL A 223 -2.00 -0.16 -0.98
C VAL A 223 -1.93 -1.59 -1.51
N SER A 224 -1.35 -1.78 -2.68
CA SER A 224 -1.11 -3.07 -3.31
C SER A 224 -0.12 -3.90 -2.51
N LYS A 225 0.95 -3.28 -1.99
CA LYS A 225 1.89 -3.96 -1.07
C LYS A 225 1.22 -4.38 0.23
N MET A 226 0.39 -3.49 0.80
CA MET A 226 -0.39 -3.77 2.00
C MET A 226 -1.33 -4.96 1.80
N SER A 227 -2.04 -5.00 0.67
CA SER A 227 -2.91 -6.10 0.29
C SER A 227 -2.14 -7.42 0.13
N ALA A 228 -1.00 -7.39 -0.58
CA ALA A 228 -0.15 -8.56 -0.76
C ALA A 228 0.33 -9.16 0.56
N VAL A 229 0.83 -8.33 1.49
CA VAL A 229 1.26 -8.81 2.82
C VAL A 229 0.08 -9.37 3.62
N ALA A 230 -1.08 -8.71 3.58
CA ALA A 230 -2.28 -9.19 4.26
C ALA A 230 -2.71 -10.58 3.74
N TYR A 231 -2.66 -10.80 2.43
CA TYR A 231 -3.00 -12.09 1.85
C TYR A 231 -1.96 -13.16 2.11
N LEU A 232 -0.67 -12.85 2.00
CA LEU A 232 0.40 -13.76 2.42
C LEU A 232 0.22 -14.17 3.87
N GLN A 233 -0.02 -13.21 4.77
CA GLN A 233 -0.28 -13.52 6.18
C GLN A 233 -1.47 -14.48 6.34
N GLY A 234 -2.55 -14.28 5.57
CA GLY A 234 -3.69 -15.20 5.54
C GLY A 234 -3.34 -16.61 5.10
N ASP A 235 -2.54 -16.77 4.02
CA ASP A 235 -2.11 -18.07 3.51
C ASP A 235 -1.33 -18.85 4.56
N TYR A 236 -0.39 -18.19 5.20
CA TYR A 236 0.46 -18.90 6.15
C TYR A 236 -0.18 -19.08 7.53
N LEU A 237 -1.14 -18.24 7.93
CA LEU A 237 -1.99 -18.56 9.08
C LEU A 237 -2.81 -19.84 8.80
N MET A 238 -3.35 -19.97 7.59
CA MET A 238 -4.04 -21.19 7.17
C MET A 238 -3.09 -22.41 7.16
N LEU A 239 -1.86 -22.28 6.66
CA LEU A 239 -0.84 -23.34 6.76
C LEU A 239 -0.52 -23.70 8.21
N ALA A 240 -0.40 -22.70 9.08
CA ALA A 240 -0.09 -22.92 10.49
C ALA A 240 -1.22 -23.71 11.18
N ASP A 241 -2.48 -23.38 10.90
CA ASP A 241 -3.64 -24.09 11.42
C ASP A 241 -3.67 -25.55 10.91
N MET A 242 -3.44 -25.75 9.61
CA MET A 242 -3.32 -27.09 9.02
C MET A 242 -2.20 -27.92 9.66
N ILE A 243 -1.03 -27.32 9.89
CA ILE A 243 0.11 -27.97 10.56
C ILE A 243 -0.20 -28.23 12.04
N ALA A 244 -1.00 -27.37 12.67
CA ALA A 244 -1.44 -27.52 14.05
C ALA A 244 -2.33 -28.75 14.23
N ASP A 245 -3.20 -29.01 13.25
CA ASP A 245 -4.16 -30.11 13.24
C ASP A 245 -3.48 -31.49 13.19
N SER A 246 -3.66 -32.27 14.27
CA SER A 246 -3.09 -33.62 14.39
C SER A 246 -3.83 -34.67 13.57
N THR A 247 -5.03 -34.37 13.07
CA THR A 247 -5.84 -35.30 12.27
C THR A 247 -5.36 -35.40 10.82
N ILE A 248 -4.56 -34.42 10.36
CA ILE A 248 -3.99 -34.40 9.01
C ILE A 248 -2.64 -35.12 9.00
N ASP A 249 -2.51 -36.14 8.16
CA ASP A 249 -1.21 -36.77 7.89
C ASP A 249 -0.40 -35.92 6.90
N LEU A 250 0.60 -35.23 7.43
CA LEU A 250 1.52 -34.38 6.66
C LEU A 250 2.80 -35.09 6.23
N SER A 251 2.96 -36.38 6.55
CA SER A 251 4.18 -37.13 6.21
C SER A 251 4.47 -37.11 4.71
N SER A 252 3.41 -37.18 3.90
CA SER A 252 3.46 -37.21 2.44
C SER A 252 3.74 -35.84 1.78
N PHE A 253 3.72 -34.74 2.55
CA PHE A 253 3.84 -33.37 2.02
C PHE A 253 5.04 -32.59 2.56
N SER A 254 5.95 -33.26 3.27
CA SER A 254 7.06 -32.57 3.95
C SER A 254 7.93 -31.73 3.02
N THR A 255 8.17 -32.19 1.79
CA THR A 255 9.00 -31.47 0.81
C THR A 255 8.28 -30.22 0.28
N GLU A 256 6.99 -30.35 -0.05
CA GLU A 256 6.14 -29.27 -0.51
C GLU A 256 6.01 -28.18 0.56
N LEU A 257 5.81 -28.57 1.82
CA LEU A 257 5.71 -27.64 2.94
C LEU A 257 7.04 -26.91 3.22
N ASP A 258 8.16 -27.62 3.17
CA ASP A 258 9.48 -27.00 3.31
C ASP A 258 9.72 -25.96 2.20
N HIS A 259 9.32 -26.27 0.96
CA HIS A 259 9.41 -25.33 -0.17
C HIS A 259 8.53 -24.09 0.04
N MET A 260 7.26 -24.26 0.43
CA MET A 260 6.32 -23.14 0.64
C MET A 260 6.79 -22.19 1.74
N VAL A 261 7.37 -22.71 2.83
CA VAL A 261 7.84 -21.90 3.96
C VAL A 261 9.13 -21.12 3.62
N MET A 262 9.97 -21.65 2.73
CA MET A 262 11.29 -21.09 2.39
C MET A 262 11.30 -20.13 1.19
N GLN A 263 10.14 -19.71 0.67
CA GLN A 263 10.11 -18.97 -0.60
C GLN A 263 10.61 -17.53 -0.55
N PHE A 264 10.78 -16.93 0.64
CA PHE A 264 11.19 -15.53 0.72
C PHE A 264 12.69 -15.35 0.73
N ASP A 265 13.19 -14.57 -0.23
CA ASP A 265 14.56 -14.07 -0.18
C ASP A 265 14.68 -12.99 0.91
N GLN A 266 15.89 -12.80 1.42
CA GLN A 266 16.21 -11.68 2.32
C GLN A 266 15.94 -10.33 1.68
N ASP A 267 15.84 -10.19 0.36
CA ASP A 267 15.52 -8.91 -0.27
C ASP A 267 14.01 -8.68 -0.50
N ASP A 268 13.15 -9.68 -0.28
CA ASP A 268 11.71 -9.57 -0.61
C ASP A 268 10.94 -8.58 0.29
N TRP A 269 11.47 -8.27 1.48
CA TRP A 269 10.87 -7.30 2.39
C TRP A 269 11.29 -5.86 2.09
N LYS A 270 12.26 -5.65 1.19
CA LYS A 270 12.76 -4.33 0.78
C LYS A 270 11.76 -3.67 -0.16
N ILE A 271 10.75 -3.05 0.45
CA ILE A 271 9.65 -2.38 -0.25
C ILE A 271 9.98 -0.93 -0.62
N GLY A 272 11.21 -0.46 -0.42
CA GLY A 272 11.58 0.95 -0.60
C GLY A 272 11.35 1.49 -2.01
N LYS A 273 11.34 0.61 -3.03
CA LYS A 273 10.98 0.96 -4.41
C LYS A 273 9.54 1.49 -4.55
N MET A 274 8.60 1.02 -3.71
CA MET A 274 7.21 1.47 -3.76
C MET A 274 7.07 2.98 -3.51
N PHE A 275 7.97 3.58 -2.73
CA PHE A 275 7.92 5.02 -2.48
C PHE A 275 8.25 5.84 -3.73
N THR A 276 8.90 5.25 -4.73
CA THR A 276 9.07 5.90 -6.03
C THR A 276 7.73 6.01 -6.77
N TYR A 277 6.85 5.01 -6.63
CA TYR A 277 5.48 5.08 -7.13
C TYR A 277 4.69 6.17 -6.39
N GLU A 278 4.70 6.14 -5.04
CA GLU A 278 4.05 7.15 -4.21
C GLU A 278 4.53 8.57 -4.51
N PHE A 279 5.83 8.74 -4.79
CA PHE A 279 6.39 10.01 -5.21
C PHE A 279 5.75 10.56 -6.48
N ARG A 280 5.51 9.71 -7.49
CA ARG A 280 4.85 10.09 -8.75
C ARG A 280 3.37 10.44 -8.49
N THR A 281 2.68 9.62 -7.70
CA THR A 281 1.31 9.89 -7.24
C THR A 281 1.21 11.27 -6.58
N MET A 282 2.08 11.56 -5.61
CA MET A 282 2.08 12.83 -4.88
C MET A 282 2.46 14.02 -5.77
N THR A 283 3.35 13.83 -6.75
CA THR A 283 3.73 14.90 -7.67
C THR A 283 2.54 15.41 -8.48
N SER A 284 1.62 14.52 -8.90
CA SER A 284 0.39 14.94 -9.58
C SER A 284 -0.48 15.87 -8.72
N ILE A 285 -0.49 15.67 -7.41
CA ILE A 285 -1.21 16.52 -6.44
C ILE A 285 -0.54 17.89 -6.35
N TRP A 286 0.79 17.91 -6.20
CA TRP A 286 1.59 19.12 -6.09
C TRP A 286 1.47 20.01 -7.32
N ASP A 287 1.56 19.40 -8.50
CA ASP A 287 1.37 20.08 -9.77
C ASP A 287 -0.05 20.66 -9.88
N ARG A 288 -1.10 19.91 -9.51
CA ARG A 288 -2.47 20.42 -9.50
C ARG A 288 -2.65 21.62 -8.55
N MET A 289 -2.11 21.52 -7.33
CA MET A 289 -2.18 22.62 -6.35
C MET A 289 -1.50 23.90 -6.86
N SER A 290 -0.49 23.77 -7.73
CA SER A 290 0.20 24.93 -8.32
C SER A 290 -0.62 25.64 -9.40
N ARG A 291 -1.48 24.90 -10.12
CA ARG A 291 -2.26 25.40 -11.25
C ARG A 291 -3.62 25.95 -10.82
N ASP A 292 -4.16 25.42 -9.73
CA ASP A 292 -5.51 25.74 -9.27
C ASP A 292 -5.53 26.02 -7.75
N ALA A 293 -5.68 27.30 -7.40
CA ALA A 293 -5.82 27.75 -6.01
C ALA A 293 -7.03 27.14 -5.30
N ASP A 294 -8.07 26.81 -6.08
CA ASP A 294 -9.30 26.25 -5.55
C ASP A 294 -9.21 24.71 -5.40
N ALA A 295 -8.21 24.06 -6.01
CA ALA A 295 -8.00 22.61 -5.89
C ALA A 295 -7.69 22.16 -4.44
N GLN A 296 -7.13 23.04 -3.61
CA GLN A 296 -6.96 22.77 -2.17
C GLN A 296 -8.31 22.56 -1.47
N PHE A 297 -9.34 23.29 -1.90
CA PHE A 297 -10.68 23.17 -1.35
C PHE A 297 -11.42 21.98 -1.94
N ASP A 298 -11.22 21.60 -3.19
CA ASP A 298 -11.85 20.40 -3.76
C ASP A 298 -11.52 19.14 -2.94
N ILE A 299 -10.25 18.98 -2.53
CA ILE A 299 -9.84 17.85 -1.68
C ILE A 299 -10.56 17.90 -0.33
N ARG A 300 -10.62 19.08 0.29
CA ARG A 300 -11.31 19.28 1.58
C ARG A 300 -12.83 19.07 1.46
N ASN A 301 -13.45 19.56 0.41
CA ASN A 301 -14.89 19.47 0.17
C ASN A 301 -15.29 18.03 -0.13
N ALA A 302 -14.45 17.28 -0.87
CA ALA A 302 -14.67 15.85 -1.10
C ALA A 302 -14.66 15.04 0.21
N ILE A 303 -13.91 15.49 1.22
CA ILE A 303 -13.80 14.81 2.52
C ILE A 303 -14.86 15.31 3.52
N ALA A 304 -15.10 16.62 3.59
CA ALA A 304 -15.87 17.26 4.66
C ALA A 304 -17.22 17.86 4.23
N GLY A 305 -17.51 17.97 2.93
CA GLY A 305 -18.77 18.51 2.41
C GLY A 305 -18.99 20.02 2.59
N ASP A 306 -18.03 20.74 3.17
CA ASP A 306 -18.14 22.18 3.40
C ASP A 306 -17.83 22.98 2.13
N THR A 307 -18.54 24.10 1.90
CA THR A 307 -18.15 25.04 0.84
C THR A 307 -17.21 26.10 1.40
N PRO A 308 -16.09 26.41 0.73
CA PRO A 308 -15.12 27.36 1.25
C PRO A 308 -15.71 28.77 1.29
N LYS A 309 -15.53 29.45 2.41
CA LYS A 309 -15.91 30.86 2.58
C LYS A 309 -15.07 31.73 1.66
N TRP A 310 -15.61 32.89 1.25
CA TRP A 310 -14.93 33.79 0.32
C TRP A 310 -13.52 34.22 0.79
N TRP A 311 -13.32 34.38 2.10
CA TRP A 311 -12.02 34.77 2.67
C TRP A 311 -11.01 33.62 2.64
N GLU A 312 -11.46 32.36 2.71
CA GLU A 312 -10.60 31.19 2.57
C GLU A 312 -10.05 31.12 1.15
N ARG A 313 -10.89 31.40 0.13
CA ARG A 313 -10.44 31.48 -1.27
C ARG A 313 -9.39 32.56 -1.49
N TYR A 314 -9.59 33.74 -0.89
CA TYR A 314 -8.59 34.82 -0.94
C TYR A 314 -7.28 34.39 -0.28
N TRP A 315 -7.37 33.79 0.91
CA TRP A 315 -6.20 33.29 1.62
C TRP A 315 -5.45 32.18 0.86
N SER A 316 -6.16 31.28 0.18
CA SER A 316 -5.53 30.25 -0.67
C SER A 316 -4.75 30.87 -1.84
N ARG A 317 -5.34 31.83 -2.55
CA ARG A 317 -4.64 32.54 -3.64
C ARG A 317 -3.40 33.28 -3.13
N PHE A 318 -3.49 33.87 -1.95
CA PHE A 318 -2.34 34.51 -1.31
C PHE A 318 -1.27 33.49 -0.90
N SER A 319 -1.68 32.37 -0.29
CA SER A 319 -0.75 31.31 0.17
C SER A 319 -0.02 30.63 -0.99
N LEU A 320 -0.63 30.57 -2.19
CA LEU A 320 0.04 30.08 -3.40
C LEU A 320 1.33 30.85 -3.74
N HIS A 321 1.46 32.12 -3.36
CA HIS A 321 2.71 32.87 -3.59
C HIS A 321 3.88 32.27 -2.80
N PHE A 322 3.57 31.65 -1.66
CA PHE A 322 4.50 30.96 -0.78
C PHE A 322 4.57 29.44 -1.03
N TYR A 323 3.87 28.97 -2.06
CA TYR A 323 3.98 27.60 -2.55
C TYR A 323 4.88 27.57 -3.78
N LYS A 324 5.85 26.65 -3.78
CA LYS A 324 6.80 26.44 -4.87
C LYS A 324 6.75 24.98 -5.27
N ALA A 325 6.11 24.70 -6.39
CA ALA A 325 5.76 23.34 -6.79
C ALA A 325 7.03 22.52 -7.03
N ARG A 326 8.00 23.05 -7.79
CA ARG A 326 9.24 22.33 -8.10
C ARG A 326 10.12 22.18 -6.86
N ALA A 327 10.24 23.22 -6.04
CA ALA A 327 10.92 23.11 -4.74
C ALA A 327 10.27 22.05 -3.82
N THR A 328 8.94 21.96 -3.83
CA THR A 328 8.21 20.93 -3.07
C THR A 328 8.52 19.54 -3.60
N VAL A 329 8.51 19.35 -4.92
CA VAL A 329 8.82 18.07 -5.56
C VAL A 329 10.28 17.67 -5.30
N ASN A 330 11.24 18.61 -5.33
CA ASN A 330 12.64 18.37 -4.97
C ASN A 330 12.84 18.02 -3.49
N LEU A 331 12.06 18.62 -2.60
CA LEU A 331 12.12 18.26 -1.19
C LEU A 331 11.45 16.89 -0.94
N ASN A 332 10.35 16.60 -1.64
CA ASN A 332 9.67 15.31 -1.57
C ASN A 332 10.57 14.17 -2.05
N SER A 333 11.34 14.36 -3.13
CA SER A 333 12.29 13.33 -3.59
C SER A 333 13.31 12.97 -2.52
N LYS A 334 13.80 13.96 -1.76
CA LYS A 334 14.70 13.74 -0.62
C LYS A 334 14.02 13.00 0.52
N VAL A 335 12.77 13.32 0.84
CA VAL A 335 11.96 12.57 1.84
C VAL A 335 11.86 11.10 1.41
N ILE A 336 11.49 10.86 0.16
CA ILE A 336 11.31 9.53 -0.41
C ILE A 336 12.61 8.73 -0.38
N GLN A 337 13.75 9.33 -0.73
CA GLN A 337 15.05 8.67 -0.60
C GLN A 337 15.36 8.25 0.85
N GLN A 338 14.97 9.04 1.86
CA GLN A 338 15.16 8.64 3.26
C GLN A 338 14.17 7.54 3.67
N LEU A 339 12.92 7.57 3.19
CA LEU A 339 11.94 6.51 3.40
C LEU A 339 12.38 5.19 2.78
N THR A 340 12.90 5.22 1.55
CA THR A 340 13.51 4.05 0.91
C THR A 340 14.65 3.49 1.75
N LYS A 341 15.59 4.33 2.22
CA LYS A 341 16.66 3.88 3.13
C LYS A 341 16.14 3.25 4.43
N MET A 342 15.08 3.81 5.00
CA MET A 342 14.47 3.28 6.22
C MET A 342 13.81 1.93 5.99
N THR A 343 13.10 1.78 4.86
CA THR A 343 12.31 0.58 4.56
C THR A 343 13.11 -0.53 3.87
N ASP A 344 14.30 -0.23 3.38
CA ASP A 344 15.28 -1.20 2.89
C ASP A 344 16.38 -1.51 3.95
N ALA A 345 16.25 -0.97 5.17
CA ALA A 345 17.19 -1.24 6.25
C ALA A 345 16.94 -2.61 6.88
N GLU A 346 18.01 -3.41 7.03
CA GLU A 346 17.92 -4.79 7.56
C GLU A 346 17.04 -4.86 8.82
N PRO A 347 16.28 -5.96 9.04
CA PRO A 347 15.27 -6.01 10.12
C PRO A 347 15.83 -5.67 11.51
N GLU A 348 17.07 -6.08 11.79
CA GLU A 348 17.79 -5.76 13.02
C GLU A 348 18.14 -4.27 13.20
N ASN A 349 18.19 -3.51 12.11
CA ASN A 349 18.54 -2.09 12.06
C ASN A 349 17.32 -1.18 11.82
N VAL A 350 16.10 -1.71 11.71
CA VAL A 350 14.90 -0.93 11.35
C VAL A 350 14.65 0.26 12.29
N TYR A 351 14.88 0.09 13.60
CA TYR A 351 14.71 1.16 14.58
C TYR A 351 15.76 2.26 14.42
N VAL A 352 17.02 1.89 14.16
CA VAL A 352 18.11 2.85 13.91
C VAL A 352 17.81 3.64 12.64
N ALA A 353 17.37 2.98 11.59
CA ALA A 353 17.02 3.62 10.33
C ALA A 353 15.81 4.56 10.47
N ARG A 354 14.80 4.17 11.27
CA ARG A 354 13.67 5.03 11.61
C ARG A 354 14.10 6.28 12.37
N ASP A 355 14.92 6.12 13.41
CA ASP A 355 15.39 7.26 14.21
C ASP A 355 16.26 8.22 13.37
N ALA A 356 17.03 7.68 12.42
CA ALA A 356 17.75 8.47 11.42
C ALA A 356 16.81 9.25 10.50
N TYR A 357 15.76 8.61 9.98
CA TYR A 357 14.71 9.27 9.19
C TYR A 357 14.03 10.39 9.99
N SER A 358 13.57 10.13 11.22
CA SER A 358 12.91 11.13 12.07
C SER A 358 13.84 12.28 12.46
N THR A 359 15.13 12.02 12.63
CA THR A 359 16.12 13.08 12.87
C THR A 359 16.33 13.93 11.63
N TRP A 360 16.39 13.31 10.45
CA TRP A 360 16.45 14.03 9.18
C TRP A 360 15.19 14.88 8.95
N MET A 361 14.00 14.32 9.21
CA MET A 361 12.70 14.99 9.12
C MET A 361 12.66 16.23 9.99
N ARG A 362 12.98 16.10 11.29
CA ARG A 362 13.05 17.26 12.20
C ARG A 362 14.02 18.31 11.69
N LYS A 363 15.22 17.92 11.27
CA LYS A 363 16.23 18.87 10.78
C LYS A 363 15.80 19.64 9.52
N ASN A 364 15.10 18.99 8.59
CA ASN A 364 14.81 19.56 7.27
C ASN A 364 13.40 20.15 7.15
N LEU A 365 12.45 19.71 7.97
CA LEU A 365 11.04 20.07 7.92
C LEU A 365 10.50 20.69 9.23
N SER A 366 11.30 20.89 10.27
CA SER A 366 10.88 21.71 11.41
C SER A 366 10.89 23.20 11.10
N PHE A 367 9.96 23.96 11.68
CA PHE A 367 9.93 25.42 11.61
C PHE A 367 11.28 26.03 12.01
N GLY A 368 11.87 26.82 11.11
CA GLY A 368 13.16 27.48 11.27
C GLY A 368 13.41 28.52 10.18
N LEU A 369 14.62 29.09 10.11
CA LEU A 369 14.96 30.10 9.07
C LEU A 369 14.83 29.55 7.64
N ASN A 370 15.05 28.25 7.46
CA ASN A 370 14.85 27.58 6.18
C ASN A 370 13.37 27.62 5.72
N PHE A 371 12.39 27.81 6.60
CA PHE A 371 10.97 27.96 6.22
C PHE A 371 10.66 29.27 5.52
N ALA A 372 11.57 30.24 5.48
CA ALA A 372 11.35 31.49 4.75
C ALA A 372 11.05 31.24 3.26
N TYR A 373 11.64 30.20 2.67
CA TYR A 373 11.39 29.76 1.29
C TYR A 373 10.50 28.51 1.25
N ASN A 374 9.46 28.56 0.41
CA ASN A 374 8.45 27.52 0.22
C ASN A 374 7.83 27.00 1.53
N PRO A 375 7.36 27.86 2.45
CA PRO A 375 6.79 27.41 3.72
C PRO A 375 5.58 26.49 3.52
N MET A 376 4.72 26.78 2.54
CA MET A 376 3.51 25.98 2.30
C MET A 376 3.87 24.56 1.82
N GLY A 377 4.81 24.42 0.88
CA GLY A 377 5.28 23.12 0.43
C GLY A 377 5.92 22.31 1.55
N LYS A 378 6.71 22.95 2.41
CA LYS A 378 7.31 22.29 3.58
C LYS A 378 6.27 21.82 4.60
N THR A 379 5.26 22.64 4.89
CA THR A 379 4.17 22.25 5.79
C THR A 379 3.37 21.07 5.22
N LEU A 380 3.03 21.09 3.93
CA LEU A 380 2.33 19.98 3.28
C LEU A 380 3.15 18.68 3.34
N LEU A 381 4.44 18.76 3.05
CA LEU A 381 5.33 17.61 3.16
C LEU A 381 5.49 17.13 4.61
N ALA A 382 5.62 18.03 5.58
CA ALA A 382 5.70 17.65 6.99
C ALA A 382 4.45 16.88 7.44
N ILE A 383 3.25 17.32 7.02
CA ILE A 383 2.00 16.62 7.31
C ILE A 383 2.00 15.24 6.66
N GLY A 384 2.23 15.15 5.35
CA GLY A 384 2.22 13.87 4.63
C GLY A 384 3.30 12.90 5.14
N ALA A 385 4.52 13.38 5.34
CA ALA A 385 5.64 12.55 5.76
C ALA A 385 5.54 12.08 7.22
N SER A 386 4.88 12.84 8.11
CA SER A 386 4.61 12.41 9.49
C SER A 386 3.65 11.21 9.56
N MET A 387 2.82 11.01 8.53
CA MET A 387 1.98 9.82 8.45
C MET A 387 2.83 8.56 8.40
N TYR A 388 4.00 8.57 7.74
CA TYR A 388 4.91 7.42 7.68
C TYR A 388 5.72 7.19 8.95
N GLU A 389 5.93 8.21 9.79
CA GLU A 389 6.60 8.04 11.09
C GLU A 389 5.69 7.32 12.10
N THR A 390 4.40 7.62 12.04
CA THR A 390 3.41 7.22 13.05
C THR A 390 2.53 6.07 12.60
N THR A 391 2.38 5.82 11.29
CA THR A 391 1.53 4.72 10.84
C THR A 391 2.11 3.41 11.34
N PRO A 392 1.35 2.69 12.17
CA PRO A 392 1.69 1.32 12.52
C PRO A 392 1.87 0.51 11.25
N CYS A 393 1.18 0.78 10.14
CA CYS A 393 1.22 -0.04 8.92
C CYS A 393 2.64 -0.37 8.42
N VAL A 394 3.55 0.60 8.25
CA VAL A 394 4.91 0.30 7.75
C VAL A 394 5.72 -0.46 8.79
N LEU A 395 5.71 0.00 10.03
CA LEU A 395 6.46 -0.61 11.12
C LEU A 395 5.89 -1.97 11.54
N THR A 396 4.57 -2.15 11.44
CA THR A 396 3.82 -3.36 11.80
C THR A 396 3.86 -4.35 10.64
N MET A 397 3.89 -3.92 9.37
CA MET A 397 4.25 -4.80 8.26
C MET A 397 5.67 -5.31 8.46
N LEU A 398 6.66 -4.44 8.65
CA LEU A 398 8.06 -4.85 8.83
C LEU A 398 8.26 -5.70 10.10
N LEU A 399 7.71 -5.31 11.25
CA LEU A 399 7.86 -6.01 12.53
C LEU A 399 6.99 -7.26 12.62
N ARG A 400 5.73 -7.23 12.19
CA ARG A 400 4.92 -8.47 12.17
C ARG A 400 5.54 -9.42 11.17
N TYR A 401 5.85 -9.02 9.95
CA TYR A 401 6.38 -9.93 8.95
C TYR A 401 7.72 -10.55 9.37
N SER A 402 8.66 -9.78 9.92
CA SER A 402 9.94 -10.32 10.43
C SER A 402 9.79 -11.18 11.69
N ALA A 403 9.01 -10.75 12.69
CA ALA A 403 8.75 -11.54 13.89
C ALA A 403 7.94 -12.81 13.58
N TRP A 404 7.03 -12.72 12.62
CA TRP A 404 6.18 -13.79 12.14
C TRP A 404 6.97 -14.80 11.30
N LEU A 405 7.81 -14.38 10.34
CA LEU A 405 8.74 -15.27 9.63
C LEU A 405 9.66 -16.00 10.61
N SER A 406 10.22 -15.28 11.59
CA SER A 406 11.06 -15.88 12.62
C SER A 406 10.28 -16.87 13.49
N TRP A 407 9.03 -16.56 13.85
CA TRP A 407 8.17 -17.44 14.64
C TRP A 407 7.71 -18.68 13.86
N VAL A 408 7.25 -18.51 12.63
CA VAL A 408 6.84 -19.60 11.73
C VAL A 408 8.01 -20.53 11.46
N MET A 409 9.17 -19.99 11.09
CA MET A 409 10.38 -20.79 10.86
C MET A 409 10.78 -21.57 12.11
N ARG A 410 10.70 -20.98 13.31
CA ARG A 410 11.01 -21.67 14.57
C ARG A 410 9.95 -22.70 14.96
N PHE A 411 8.67 -22.40 14.77
CA PHE A 411 7.56 -23.28 15.14
C PHE A 411 7.50 -24.50 14.21
N VAL A 412 7.60 -24.28 12.89
CA VAL A 412 7.67 -25.32 11.87
C VAL A 412 8.93 -26.17 12.08
N ALA A 413 10.11 -25.56 12.27
CA ALA A 413 11.33 -26.32 12.54
C ALA A 413 11.26 -27.14 13.84
N LYS A 414 10.63 -26.62 14.89
CA LYS A 414 10.47 -27.35 16.16
C LYS A 414 9.50 -28.52 16.02
N LYS A 415 8.35 -28.34 15.35
CA LYS A 415 7.35 -29.41 15.18
C LYS A 415 7.82 -30.48 14.18
N LEU A 416 8.49 -30.10 13.09
CA LEU A 416 9.10 -31.04 12.13
C LEU A 416 10.30 -31.79 12.72
N ARG A 417 11.17 -31.14 13.53
CA ARG A 417 12.28 -31.83 14.23
C ARG A 417 11.79 -32.80 15.29
N LEU A 418 10.72 -32.46 16.03
CA LEU A 418 10.16 -33.35 17.06
C LEU A 418 9.55 -34.64 16.47
N LYS A 419 9.10 -34.63 15.20
CA LYS A 419 8.66 -35.86 14.51
C LYS A 419 9.80 -36.69 13.91
N ARG A 420 10.89 -36.07 13.44
CA ARG A 420 12.01 -36.80 12.79
C ARG A 420 13.05 -37.39 13.77
N PHE A 421 13.20 -36.84 14.97
CA PHE A 421 14.20 -37.32 15.96
C PHE A 421 13.72 -37.23 17.42
N PRO A 422 12.73 -38.04 17.84
CA PRO A 422 12.23 -38.01 19.22
C PRO A 422 13.29 -38.38 20.28
N HIS A 423 14.33 -39.11 19.89
CA HIS A 423 15.37 -39.63 20.77
C HIS A 423 16.53 -38.65 21.05
N LEU A 424 16.65 -37.53 20.31
CA LEU A 424 17.74 -36.57 20.49
C LEU A 424 17.46 -35.46 21.51
N PHE A 425 16.24 -35.37 22.06
CA PHE A 425 15.83 -34.26 22.95
C PHE A 425 15.47 -34.67 24.38
N ASN A 426 15.73 -35.90 24.79
CA ASN A 426 15.46 -36.36 26.16
C ASN A 426 16.49 -35.87 27.21
N ASN A 427 17.38 -34.92 26.87
CA ASN A 427 18.51 -34.58 27.74
C ASN A 427 18.86 -33.09 27.90
N THR A 428 17.94 -32.17 27.63
CA THR A 428 18.16 -30.73 27.92
C THR A 428 17.08 -30.20 28.85
N GLN A 429 17.24 -30.50 30.14
CA GLN A 429 16.36 -30.05 31.22
C GLN A 429 16.78 -28.73 31.88
N ASN A 430 17.84 -28.03 31.43
CA ASN A 430 18.28 -26.78 32.05
C ASN A 430 18.72 -25.77 31.00
N GLY A 431 17.90 -24.73 30.78
CA GLY A 431 18.26 -23.61 29.91
C GLY A 431 17.16 -22.57 29.85
N ARG A 432 17.07 -21.71 30.87
CA ARG A 432 16.31 -20.47 30.83
C ARG A 432 16.77 -19.63 29.64
N LEU A 433 15.84 -19.23 28.78
CA LEU A 433 16.02 -18.14 27.83
C LEU A 433 15.16 -16.97 28.29
N ILE A 434 15.83 -15.89 28.66
CA ILE A 434 15.26 -14.58 28.98
C ILE A 434 14.88 -13.94 27.64
N LEU A 435 13.63 -13.50 27.54
CA LEU A 435 13.14 -12.56 26.52
C LEU A 435 13.32 -11.13 27.03
#